data_AF-A0A3D4JDL4-F1
#
_entry.id   AF-A0A3D4JDL4-F1
#
_cell.length_a   1.000
_cell.length_b   1.000
_cell.length_c   1.000
_cell.angle_alpha   90.00
_cell.angle_beta   90.00
_cell.angle_gamma   90.00
#
_symmetry.space_group_name_H-M   'P 1'
#
loop_
_entity.id
_entity.type
_entity.pdbx_description
1 polymer ?
#
loop_
_entity_poly.entity_id
_entity_poly.type
_entity_poly.pdbx_seq_one_letter_code
_entity_poly.pdbx_strand_id
1 'polypeptide(L)' 'MTNAQITIREKKLGLLIRDARVAERRSIKECADAIGVKPGVFRAYEEGRRAPSLPELEALVYFLKISIFQFWG' A
#
# COMPACT_ATOMS: atom_id res chain seq x y z
N MET A 1 19.03 4.35 -10.86
CA MET A 1 18.34 3.07 -10.56
C MET A 1 17.92 2.45 -11.88
N THR A 2 18.11 1.15 -12.06
CA THR A 2 17.64 0.44 -13.26
C THR A 2 16.13 0.19 -13.18
N ASN A 3 15.42 0.06 -14.31
CA ASN A 3 13.98 -0.22 -14.32
C ASN A 3 13.62 -1.47 -13.49
N ALA A 4 14.46 -2.51 -13.53
CA ALA A 4 14.28 -3.72 -12.73
C ALA A 4 14.27 -3.45 -11.22
N GLN A 5 15.13 -2.54 -10.75
CA GLN A 5 15.22 -2.20 -9.33
C GLN A 5 13.99 -1.42 -8.83
N ILE A 6 13.43 -0.56 -9.69
CA ILE A 6 12.16 0.15 -9.42
C ILE A 6 11.02 -0.87 -9.30
N THR A 7 10.91 -1.80 -10.24
CA THR A 7 9.87 -2.85 -10.20
C THR A 7 9.96 -3.73 -8.96
N ILE A 8 11.17 -4.16 -8.55
CA ILE A 8 11.35 -4.95 -7.32
C ILE A 8 10.84 -4.16 -6.10
N ARG A 9 11.17 -2.87 -6.01
CA ARG A 9 10.72 -2.01 -4.92
C ARG A 9 9.20 -1.84 -4.90
N GLU A 10 8.56 -1.65 -6.05
CA GLU A 10 7.10 -1.54 -6.17
C GLU A 10 6.39 -2.84 -5.75
N LYS A 11 6.94 -4.00 -6.13
CA LYS A 11 6.42 -5.30 -5.71
C LYS A 11 6.55 -5.52 -4.21
N LYS A 12 7.70 -5.16 -3.62
CA LYS A 12 7.92 -5.21 -2.18
C LYS A 12 6.93 -4.31 -1.43
N LEU A 13 6.75 -3.07 -1.90
CA LEU A 13 5.80 -2.14 -1.31
C LEU A 13 4.37 -2.69 -1.35
N GLY A 14 3.94 -3.24 -2.49
CA GLY A 14 2.63 -3.86 -2.63
C GLY A 14 2.40 -5.03 -1.66
N LEU A 15 3.41 -5.88 -1.47
CA LEU A 15 3.37 -6.96 -0.49
C LEU A 15 3.18 -6.43 0.93
N LEU A 16 3.97 -5.42 1.34
CA LEU A 16 3.87 -4.82 2.67
C LEU A 16 2.49 -4.19 2.92
N ILE A 17 1.91 -3.54 1.90
CA ILE A 17 0.55 -2.96 1.99
C ILE A 17 -0.48 -4.06 2.22
N ARG A 18 -0.36 -5.17 1.49
CA ARG A 18 -1.25 -6.32 1.64
C ARG A 18 -1.14 -6.96 3.01
N ASP A 19 0.09 -7.16 3.49
CA ASP A 19 0.34 -7.76 4.80
C ASP A 19 -0.23 -6.90 5.92
N ALA A 20 0.01 -5.58 5.88
CA ALA A 20 -0.57 -4.62 6.81
C ALA A 20 -2.11 -4.66 6.82
N ARG A 21 -2.74 -4.66 5.63
CA ARG A 21 -4.20 -4.74 5.53
C ARG A 21 -4.76 -6.01 6.14
N VAL A 22 -4.14 -7.16 5.83
CA VAL A 22 -4.59 -8.48 6.31
C VAL A 22 -4.38 -8.62 7.82
N ALA A 23 -3.25 -8.14 8.35
CA ALA A 23 -2.97 -8.12 9.79
C ALA A 23 -4.05 -7.36 10.58
N GLU A 24 -4.47 -6.21 10.07
CA GLU A 24 -5.54 -5.39 10.65
C GLU A 24 -6.96 -5.84 10.25
N ARG A 25 -7.08 -6.99 9.56
CA ARG A 25 -8.35 -7.62 9.15
C ARG A 25 -9.27 -6.69 8.36
N ARG A 26 -8.69 -5.82 7.53
CA ARG A 26 -9.44 -4.88 6.69
C ARG A 26 -9.68 -5.43 5.29
N SER A 27 -10.84 -5.10 4.74
CA SER A 27 -11.16 -5.35 3.34
C SER A 27 -10.48 -4.33 2.42
N ILE A 28 -10.31 -4.69 1.14
CA ILE A 28 -9.82 -3.77 0.11
C ILE A 28 -10.70 -2.51 0.04
N LYS A 29 -12.02 -2.68 0.18
CA LYS A 29 -12.97 -1.57 0.11
C LYS A 29 -12.76 -0.58 1.26
N GLU A 30 -12.64 -1.06 2.50
CA GLU A 30 -12.38 -0.20 3.66
C GLU A 30 -11.10 0.63 3.49
N CYS A 31 -10.00 -0.01 3.07
CA CYS A 31 -8.74 0.72 2.88
C CYS A 31 -8.79 1.70 1.69
N ALA A 32 -9.46 1.33 0.60
CA ALA A 32 -9.63 2.20 -0.55
C ALA A 32 -10.46 3.45 -0.19
N ASP A 33 -11.57 3.25 0.55
CA ASP A 33 -12.42 4.34 1.04
C ASP A 33 -11.65 5.25 2.01
N ALA A 34 -10.84 4.67 2.90
CA ALA A 34 -10.06 5.42 3.89
C ALA A 34 -9.02 6.38 3.30
N ILE A 35 -8.50 6.07 2.11
CA ILE A 35 -7.49 6.90 1.42
C ILE A 35 -8.03 7.61 0.18
N GLY A 36 -9.35 7.52 -0.08
CA GLY A 36 -10.01 8.24 -1.16
C GLY A 36 -9.74 7.71 -2.58
N VAL A 37 -9.50 6.40 -2.72
CA VAL A 37 -9.25 5.77 -4.04
C VAL A 37 -10.30 4.71 -4.39
N LYS A 38 -10.37 4.33 -5.67
CA LYS A 38 -11.22 3.21 -6.09
C LYS A 38 -10.62 1.86 -5.63
N PRO A 39 -11.44 0.85 -5.29
CA PRO A 39 -10.93 -0.48 -4.89
C PRO A 39 -9.97 -1.13 -5.90
N GLY A 40 -10.16 -0.90 -7.20
CA GLY A 40 -9.25 -1.39 -8.25
C GLY A 40 -7.88 -0.71 -8.22
N VAL A 41 -7.81 0.55 -7.80
CA VAL A 41 -6.55 1.28 -7.60
C VAL A 41 -5.82 0.72 -6.40
N PHE A 42 -6.51 0.52 -5.27
CA PHE A 42 -5.92 -0.11 -4.08
C PHE A 42 -5.39 -1.51 -4.38
N ARG A 43 -6.13 -2.32 -5.16
CA ARG A 43 -5.66 -3.64 -5.59
C ARG A 43 -4.38 -3.55 -6.44
N ALA A 44 -4.29 -2.56 -7.33
CA ALA A 44 -3.08 -2.33 -8.11
C ALA A 44 -1.86 -1.93 -7.25
N TYR A 45 -2.10 -1.29 -6.10
CA TYR A 45 -1.06 -1.05 -5.08
C TYR A 45 -0.55 -2.36 -4.50
N GLU A 46 -1.44 -3.23 -4.01
CA GLU A 46 -1.06 -4.54 -3.45
C GLU A 46 -0.34 -5.45 -4.45
N GLU A 47 -0.69 -5.35 -5.72
CA GLU A 47 -0.08 -6.14 -6.79
C GLU A 47 1.24 -5.52 -7.30
N GLY A 48 1.66 -4.37 -6.76
CA GLY A 48 2.85 -3.63 -7.17
C GLY A 48 2.84 -3.26 -8.65
N ARG A 49 1.65 -2.99 -9.21
CA ARG A 49 1.49 -2.44 -10.58
C ARG A 49 1.44 -0.92 -10.59
N ARG A 50 1.18 -0.32 -9.43
CA ARG A 50 1.18 1.12 -9.20
C ARG A 50 1.68 1.35 -7.77
N ALA A 51 2.47 2.40 -7.55
CA ALA A 51 2.82 2.84 -6.21
C ALA A 51 1.78 3.85 -5.70
N PRO A 52 1.40 3.82 -4.40
CA PRO A 52 0.71 4.94 -3.79
C PRO A 52 1.64 6.15 -3.71
N SER A 53 1.05 7.34 -3.74
CA SER A 53 1.72 8.56 -3.31
C SER A 53 1.99 8.54 -1.80
N LEU A 54 2.90 9.39 -1.33
CA LEU A 54 3.19 9.49 0.10
C LEU A 54 1.95 9.85 0.94
N PRO A 55 1.10 10.83 0.57
CA PRO A 55 -0.12 11.13 1.33
C PRO A 55 -1.11 9.97 1.39
N GLU A 56 -1.27 9.20 0.29
CA GLU A 56 -2.11 8.00 0.28
C GLU A 56 -1.57 6.93 1.25
N LEU A 57 -0.24 6.76 1.31
CA LEU A 57 0.40 5.83 2.25
C LEU A 57 0.26 6.29 3.70
N GLU A 58 0.46 7.59 3.97
CA GLU A 58 0.28 8.19 5.30
C GLU A 58 -1.17 8.05 5.80
N ALA A 59 -2.15 8.30 4.95
CA ALA A 59 -3.56 8.11 5.27
C ALA A 59 -3.87 6.63 5.55
N LEU A 60 -3.28 5.70 4.79
CA LEU A 60 -3.47 4.27 5.01
C LEU A 60 -2.94 3.83 6.36
N VAL A 61 -1.70 4.21 6.72
CA VAL A 61 -1.10 3.80 7.99
C VAL A 61 -1.80 4.43 9.19
N TYR A 62 -2.30 5.66 9.03
CA TYR A 62 -3.16 6.30 10.03
C TYR A 62 -4.46 5.51 10.25
N PHE A 63 -5.14 5.13 9.16
CA PHE A 63 -6.36 4.32 9.23
C PHE A 63 -6.13 2.93 9.85
N LEU A 64 -5.02 2.29 9.48
CA LEU A 64 -4.62 0.98 9.99
C LEU A 64 -4.02 1.03 11.40
N LYS A 65 -3.76 2.23 11.94
CA LYS A 65 -3.12 2.44 13.27
C LYS A 65 -1.75 1.78 13.39
N ILE A 66 -0.99 1.79 12.31
CA ILE A 66 0.36 1.24 12.23
C ILE A 66 1.40 2.32 11.95
N SER A 67 2.67 1.97 12.05
CA SER A 67 3.77 2.90 11.79
C SER A 67 4.19 2.90 10.33
N ILE A 68 4.40 4.09 9.74
CA ILE A 68 4.94 4.23 8.38
C ILE A 68 6.34 3.61 8.22
N PHE A 69 7.09 3.46 9.32
CA PHE A 69 8.42 2.86 9.30
C PHE A 69 8.42 1.40 8.83
N GLN A 70 7.28 0.70 8.89
CA GLN A 70 7.17 -0.67 8.36
C GLN A 70 7.38 -0.75 6.84
N PHE A 71 7.28 0.39 6.13
CA PHE A 71 7.47 0.47 4.68
C PHE A 71 8.89 0.89 4.28
N TRP A 72 9.79 1.10 5.25
CA TRP A 72 11.18 1.47 5.02
C TRP A 72 12.13 0.31 5.29
N GLY A 73 12.74 -0.21 4.21
CA GLY A 73 13.75 -1.26 4.22
C GLY A 73 13.86 -1.98 2.90
#